data_AF-T0KNS9-F1
#
_entry.id   AF-T0KNS9-F1
#
_cell.length_a   1.000
_cell.length_b   1.000
_cell.length_c   1.000
_cell.angle_alpha   90.00
_cell.angle_beta   90.00
_cell.angle_gamma   90.00
#
_symmetry.space_group_name_H-M   'P 1'
#
loop_
_entity.id
_entity.type
_entity.pdbx_description
1 polymer ?
#
loop_
_entity_poly.entity_id
_entity_poly.type
_entity_poly.pdbx_seq_one_letter_code
_entity_poly.pdbx_strand_id
1 'polypeptide(L)'
;MRAGLREIVPELADRPFSKVAMCWYTDTPTGDFIMDNHPDYTNLFIGGAGCGHAFKFLPVLGEYLAKAVRGELPQSLAHKWRFRKDYQNQKDAFLGDGSRGGPARRELSGKERATYESRATAKL
;
A
#
# COMPACT_ATOMS: atom_id res chain seq x y z
N MET A 1 -2.06 -8.13 17.39
CA MET A 1 -1.51 -9.48 17.18
C MET A 1 -1.73 -10.40 18.38
N ARG A 2 -1.08 -10.21 19.55
CA ARG A 2 -1.28 -11.11 20.70
C ARG A 2 -2.74 -11.23 21.16
N ALA A 3 -3.48 -10.12 21.20
CA ALA A 3 -4.91 -10.15 21.50
C ALA A 3 -5.71 -11.03 20.53
N GLY A 4 -5.52 -10.85 19.21
CA GLY A 4 -6.17 -11.70 18.21
C GLY A 4 -5.72 -13.17 18.27
N LEU A 5 -4.46 -13.46 18.62
CA LEU A 5 -4.01 -14.84 18.86
C LEU A 5 -4.73 -15.45 20.06
N ARG A 6 -4.95 -14.71 21.17
CA ARG A 6 -5.71 -15.23 22.33
C ARG A 6 -7.15 -15.59 21.98
N GLU A 7 -7.73 -14.87 21.03
CA GLU A 7 -9.10 -15.10 20.57
C GLU A 7 -9.20 -16.31 19.62
N ILE A 8 -8.25 -16.45 18.68
CA ILE A 8 -8.36 -17.44 17.58
C ILE A 8 -7.55 -18.72 17.85
N VAL A 9 -6.34 -18.60 18.40
CA VAL A 9 -5.37 -19.71 18.62
C VAL A 9 -4.61 -19.51 19.94
N PRO A 10 -5.29 -19.63 21.10
CA PRO A 10 -4.77 -19.19 22.39
C PRO A 10 -3.45 -19.86 22.81
N GLU A 11 -3.23 -21.12 22.42
CA GLU A 11 -2.02 -21.88 22.71
C GLU A 11 -0.74 -21.26 22.12
N LEU A 12 -0.87 -20.39 21.11
CA LEU A 12 0.25 -19.70 20.49
C LEU A 12 0.45 -18.26 21.00
N ALA A 13 -0.47 -17.75 21.81
CA ALA A 13 -0.56 -16.32 22.12
C ALA A 13 0.67 -15.74 22.83
N ASP A 14 1.30 -16.52 23.71
CA ASP A 14 2.45 -16.11 24.52
C ASP A 14 3.78 -16.65 23.99
N ARG A 15 3.78 -17.36 22.85
CA ARG A 15 5.03 -17.79 22.23
C ARG A 15 5.88 -16.59 21.78
N PRO A 16 7.22 -16.70 21.82
CA PRO A 16 8.10 -15.68 21.30
C PRO A 16 7.99 -15.61 19.76
N PHE A 17 7.96 -14.41 19.21
CA PHE A 17 8.02 -14.23 17.75
C PHE A 17 9.43 -14.54 17.25
N SER A 18 9.54 -15.39 16.22
CA SER A 18 10.82 -15.68 15.58
C SER A 18 11.36 -14.48 14.80
N LYS A 19 10.48 -13.69 14.20
CA LYS A 19 10.81 -12.48 13.45
C LYS A 19 9.62 -11.52 13.46
N VAL A 20 9.93 -10.22 13.52
CA VAL A 20 8.97 -9.14 13.34
C VAL A 20 9.59 -8.15 12.36
N ALA A 21 8.81 -7.70 11.40
CA ALA A 21 9.23 -6.72 10.41
C ALA A 21 8.07 -5.78 10.08
N MET A 22 8.40 -4.58 9.64
CA MET A 22 7.45 -3.65 9.07
C MET A 22 7.41 -3.83 7.55
N CYS A 23 6.21 -3.86 7.00
CA CYS A 23 5.99 -3.92 5.56
C CYS A 23 5.36 -2.61 5.11
N TRP A 24 6.01 -1.92 4.18
CA TRP A 24 5.53 -0.66 3.62
C TRP A 24 4.68 -0.89 2.38
N TYR A 25 3.66 -0.07 2.21
CA TYR A 25 2.87 0.06 0.99
C TYR A 25 2.44 1.50 0.84
N THR A 26 1.93 1.83 -0.35
CA THR A 26 1.32 3.12 -0.66
C THR A 26 -0.12 2.87 -1.06
N ASP A 27 -1.03 3.60 -0.43
CA ASP A 27 -2.46 3.54 -0.72
C ASP A 27 -2.87 4.72 -1.61
N THR A 28 -3.93 4.55 -2.38
CA THR A 28 -4.73 5.65 -2.95
C THR A 28 -6.04 5.80 -2.17
N PRO A 29 -6.67 6.98 -2.16
CA PRO A 29 -7.96 7.18 -1.49
C PRO A 29 -9.08 6.23 -1.96
N THR A 30 -9.01 5.72 -3.19
CA THR A 30 -10.00 4.77 -3.73
C THR A 30 -9.59 3.32 -3.57
N GLY A 31 -8.37 3.03 -3.10
CA GLY A 31 -7.82 1.67 -3.02
C GLY A 31 -7.46 1.06 -4.38
N ASP A 32 -7.47 1.84 -5.46
CA ASP A 32 -7.12 1.42 -6.82
C ASP A 32 -5.63 1.65 -7.12
N PHE A 33 -5.10 0.95 -8.13
CA PHE A 33 -3.75 1.18 -8.65
C PHE A 33 -3.64 2.51 -9.39
N ILE A 34 -2.41 2.97 -9.61
CA ILE A 34 -2.09 4.03 -10.58
C ILE A 34 -1.28 3.41 -11.71
N MET A 35 -1.76 3.54 -12.94
CA MET A 35 -1.13 3.07 -14.18
C MET A 35 -1.39 4.10 -15.29
N ASP A 36 -0.75 5.26 -15.19
CA ASP A 36 -1.04 6.40 -16.07
C ASP A 36 0.17 7.35 -16.18
N ASN A 37 0.15 8.21 -17.19
CA ASN A 37 1.12 9.29 -17.33
C ASN A 37 0.85 10.41 -16.32
N HIS A 38 1.92 11.03 -15.83
CA HIS A 38 1.76 12.21 -14.99
C HIS A 38 1.25 13.39 -15.84
N PRO A 39 0.20 14.11 -15.41
CA PRO A 39 -0.42 15.16 -16.23
C PRO A 39 0.49 16.35 -16.52
N ASP A 40 1.49 16.62 -15.67
CA ASP A 40 2.40 17.75 -15.83
C ASP A 40 3.79 17.36 -16.40
N TYR A 41 4.08 16.05 -16.54
CA TYR A 41 5.39 15.56 -17.01
C TYR A 41 5.19 14.54 -18.14
N THR A 42 5.44 14.97 -19.37
CA THR A 42 5.14 14.19 -20.59
C THR A 42 5.98 12.93 -20.75
N ASN A 43 7.06 12.77 -19.98
CA ASN A 43 7.99 11.65 -20.01
C ASN A 43 7.96 10.81 -18.71
N LEU A 44 6.94 10.96 -17.88
CA LEU A 44 6.80 10.23 -16.62
C LEU A 44 5.53 9.38 -16.62
N PHE A 45 5.72 8.05 -16.62
CA PHE A 45 4.67 7.07 -16.38
C PHE A 45 4.73 6.58 -14.94
N ILE A 46 3.57 6.47 -14.28
CA ILE A 46 3.46 5.99 -12.90
C ILE A 46 2.76 4.64 -12.89
N GLY A 47 3.48 3.62 -12.42
CA GLY A 47 2.95 2.31 -12.10
C GLY A 47 3.12 2.02 -10.61
N GLY A 48 2.05 2.07 -9.82
CA GLY A 48 2.18 1.92 -8.36
C GLY A 48 0.88 1.93 -7.57
N ALA A 49 1.00 2.34 -6.31
CA ALA A 49 -0.07 2.36 -5.31
C ALA A 49 -0.77 1.01 -5.14
N GLY A 50 -0.02 0.03 -4.63
CA GLY A 50 -0.49 -1.36 -4.51
C GLY A 50 -1.60 -1.59 -3.47
N CYS A 51 -1.90 -0.60 -2.63
CA CYS A 51 -3.06 -0.58 -1.72
C CYS A 51 -3.18 -1.82 -0.80
N GLY A 52 -2.06 -2.45 -0.45
CA GLY A 52 -2.02 -3.67 0.35
C GLY A 52 -2.52 -4.94 -0.35
N HIS A 53 -2.94 -4.87 -1.63
CA HIS A 53 -3.52 -6.01 -2.36
C HIS A 53 -2.80 -6.37 -3.66
N ALA A 54 -1.83 -5.58 -4.13
CA ALA A 54 -1.11 -5.84 -5.37
C ALA A 54 -0.45 -7.22 -5.45
N PHE A 55 -0.01 -7.79 -4.33
CA PHE A 55 0.73 -9.06 -4.32
C PHE A 55 -0.09 -10.23 -4.89
N LYS A 56 -1.40 -10.29 -4.66
CA LYS A 56 -2.25 -11.36 -5.24
C LYS A 56 -2.39 -11.26 -6.77
N PHE A 57 -2.06 -10.10 -7.34
CA PHE A 57 -2.05 -9.83 -8.78
C PHE A 57 -0.67 -9.95 -9.41
N LEU A 58 0.36 -10.35 -8.65
CA LEU A 58 1.74 -10.49 -9.12
C LEU A 58 1.86 -11.17 -10.51
N PRO A 59 1.13 -12.26 -10.83
CA PRO A 59 1.29 -12.93 -12.12
C PRO A 59 0.77 -12.13 -13.33
N VAL A 60 -0.14 -11.18 -13.13
CA VAL A 60 -0.85 -10.48 -14.23
C VAL A 60 -0.54 -8.99 -14.28
N LEU A 61 -0.11 -8.38 -13.17
CA LEU A 61 0.02 -6.93 -13.07
C LEU A 61 1.00 -6.34 -14.09
N GLY A 62 2.07 -7.08 -14.43
CA GLY A 62 3.05 -6.65 -15.43
C GLY A 62 2.48 -6.53 -16.85
N GLU A 63 1.57 -7.44 -17.24
CA GLU A 63 0.91 -7.39 -18.55
C GLU A 63 0.00 -6.16 -18.65
N TYR A 64 -0.76 -5.89 -17.59
CA TYR A 64 -1.65 -4.73 -17.55
C TYR A 64 -0.86 -3.42 -17.52
N LEU A 65 0.26 -3.38 -16.80
CA LEU A 65 1.16 -2.23 -16.83
C LEU A 65 1.70 -1.97 -18.24
N ALA A 66 2.12 -3.02 -18.95
CA ALA A 66 2.59 -2.90 -20.33
C ALA A 66 1.49 -2.43 -21.29
N LYS A 67 0.25 -2.92 -21.13
CA LYS A 67 -0.92 -2.41 -21.87
C LYS A 67 -1.20 -0.95 -21.56
N ALA A 68 -1.08 -0.53 -20.30
CA ALA A 68 -1.28 0.85 -19.88
C ALA A 68 -0.29 1.81 -20.55
N VAL A 69 0.99 1.44 -20.56
CA VAL A 69 2.06 2.20 -21.23
C VAL A 69 1.79 2.36 -22.73
N ARG A 70 1.20 1.35 -23.39
CA ARG A 70 0.85 1.40 -24.82
C ARG A 70 -0.52 2.04 -25.11
N GLY A 71 -1.29 2.42 -24.09
CA GLY A 71 -2.65 2.94 -24.27
C GLY A 71 -3.68 1.87 -24.68
N GLU A 72 -3.42 0.61 -24.37
CA GLU A 72 -4.23 -0.56 -24.74
C GLU A 72 -5.11 -1.09 -23.61
N LEU A 73 -5.15 -0.41 -22.45
CA LEU A 73 -6.05 -0.79 -21.37
C LEU A 73 -7.51 -0.64 -21.79
N PRO A 74 -8.41 -1.55 -21.36
CA PRO A 74 -9.84 -1.31 -21.42
C PRO A 74 -10.18 0.06 -20.80
N GLN A 75 -11.06 0.83 -21.44
CA GLN A 75 -11.38 2.20 -21.02
C GLN A 75 -11.83 2.28 -19.56
N SER A 76 -12.55 1.27 -19.07
CA SER A 76 -12.97 1.18 -17.66
C SER A 76 -11.78 1.11 -16.71
N LEU A 77 -10.73 0.36 -17.05
CA LEU A 77 -9.51 0.23 -16.25
C LEU A 77 -8.61 1.46 -16.39
N ALA A 78 -8.46 2.00 -17.61
CA ALA A 78 -7.72 3.25 -17.83
C ALA A 78 -8.33 4.39 -17.00
N HIS A 79 -9.67 4.52 -17.01
CA HIS A 79 -10.36 5.49 -16.17
C HIS A 79 -10.18 5.18 -14.68
N LYS A 80 -10.24 3.91 -14.26
CA LYS A 80 -10.13 3.53 -12.85
C LYS A 80 -8.75 3.85 -12.28
N TRP A 81 -7.69 3.47 -13.01
CA TRP A 81 -6.28 3.54 -12.60
C TRP A 81 -5.56 4.80 -13.07
N ARG A 82 -6.30 5.79 -13.56
CA ARG A 82 -5.74 7.09 -13.95
C ARG A 82 -5.06 7.81 -12.80
N PHE A 83 -4.14 8.71 -13.12
CA PHE A 83 -3.61 9.63 -12.13
C PHE A 83 -4.72 10.60 -11.68
N ARG A 84 -5.04 10.63 -10.37
CA ARG A 84 -6.12 11.45 -9.81
C ARG A 84 -5.57 12.70 -9.13
N LYS A 85 -5.96 13.87 -9.63
CA LYS A 85 -5.74 15.17 -8.96
C LYS A 85 -6.90 15.57 -8.04
N ASP A 86 -7.99 14.81 -8.05
CA ASP A 86 -9.21 15.05 -7.26
C ASP A 86 -8.93 15.22 -5.75
N TYR A 87 -7.85 14.60 -5.26
CA TYR A 87 -7.47 14.57 -3.85
C TYR A 87 -6.33 15.53 -3.49
N GLN A 88 -5.75 16.25 -4.44
CA GLN A 88 -4.52 17.04 -4.25
C GLN A 88 -4.63 18.09 -3.12
N ASN A 89 -5.82 18.66 -2.94
CA ASN A 89 -6.07 19.73 -1.96
C ASN A 89 -6.89 19.25 -0.75
N GLN A 90 -7.09 17.94 -0.60
CA GLN A 90 -7.83 17.40 0.55
C GLN A 90 -6.89 17.21 1.74
N LYS A 91 -7.21 17.84 2.87
CA LYS A 91 -6.46 17.69 4.13
C LYS A 91 -6.48 16.26 4.66
N ASP A 92 -7.57 15.54 4.44
CA ASP A 92 -7.74 14.18 4.92
C ASP A 92 -8.44 13.30 3.86
N ALA A 93 -7.64 12.81 2.90
CA ALA A 93 -8.14 11.95 1.83
C ALA A 93 -8.27 10.46 2.23
N PHE A 94 -7.78 10.07 3.42
CA PHE A 94 -7.94 8.70 3.94
C PHE A 94 -8.67 8.72 5.28
N LEU A 95 -9.97 8.92 5.25
CA LEU A 95 -10.83 8.49 6.34
C LEU A 95 -10.64 6.97 6.42
N GLY A 96 -9.99 6.49 7.49
CA GLY A 96 -9.50 5.11 7.59
C GLY A 96 -10.50 4.11 7.01
N ASP A 97 -10.01 3.23 6.13
CA ASP A 97 -10.85 2.32 5.34
C ASP A 97 -11.54 1.21 6.16
N GLY A 98 -11.42 1.26 7.49
CA GLY A 98 -11.93 0.27 8.43
C GLY A 98 -11.29 -1.12 8.31
N SER A 99 -10.44 -1.35 7.29
CA SER A 99 -9.82 -2.65 7.02
C SER A 99 -8.64 -2.92 7.95
N ARG A 100 -8.10 -1.85 8.54
CA ARG A 100 -6.89 -1.88 9.35
C ARG A 100 -7.29 -1.76 10.82
N GLY A 101 -7.66 -2.89 11.41
CA GLY A 101 -8.04 -2.98 12.82
C GLY A 101 -7.03 -2.31 13.76
N GLY A 102 -7.51 -1.74 14.85
CA GLY A 102 -6.75 -0.89 15.76
C GLY A 102 -7.20 0.58 15.69
N PRO A 103 -6.49 1.49 16.38
CA PRO A 103 -6.79 2.93 16.33
C PRO A 103 -6.65 3.47 14.90
N ALA A 104 -7.55 4.36 14.50
CA ALA A 104 -7.48 5.03 13.21
C ALA A 104 -6.12 5.73 13.03
N ARG A 105 -5.41 5.41 11.94
CA ARG A 105 -4.09 5.94 11.59
C ARG A 105 -3.10 6.00 12.76
N ARG A 106 -2.72 4.82 13.28
CA ARG A 106 -1.62 4.75 14.25
C ARG A 106 -0.32 5.26 13.63
N GLU A 107 0.14 6.39 14.10
CA GLU A 107 1.47 6.92 13.81
C GLU A 107 2.55 6.21 14.65
N LEU A 108 3.68 5.87 14.02
CA LEU A 108 4.83 5.36 14.73
C LEU A 108 5.45 6.48 15.58
N SER A 109 5.74 6.18 16.85
CA SER A 109 6.50 7.10 17.69
C SER A 109 7.92 7.30 17.15
N GLY A 110 8.58 8.42 17.53
CA GLY A 110 9.96 8.69 17.09
C GLY A 110 10.94 7.56 17.47
N LYS A 111 10.76 6.93 18.63
CA LYS A 111 11.56 5.77 19.07
C LYS A 111 11.34 4.54 18.18
N GLU A 112 10.09 4.27 17.80
CA GLU A 112 9.76 3.16 16.90
C GLU A 112 10.35 3.37 15.52
N ARG A 113 10.22 4.57 14.95
CA ARG A 113 10.80 4.93 13.65
C ARG A 113 12.31 4.69 13.63
N ALA A 114 13.05 5.25 14.59
CA ALA A 114 14.50 5.05 14.71
C ALA A 114 14.90 3.57 14.88
N THR A 115 14.11 2.80 15.62
CA THR A 115 14.35 1.35 15.81
C THR A 115 14.17 0.57 14.50
N TYR A 116 13.17 0.93 13.69
CA TYR A 116 12.93 0.24 12.42
C TYR A 116 13.87 0.68 11.31
N GLU A 117 14.24 1.97 11.27
CA GLU A 117 15.21 2.52 10.30
C GLU A 117 16.60 1.91 10.48
N SER A 118 17.08 1.81 11.73
CA SER A 118 18.36 1.17 12.05
C SER A 118 18.38 -0.33 11.72
N ARG A 119 17.25 -1.03 11.87
CA ARG A 119 17.13 -2.45 11.49
C ARG A 119 16.99 -2.68 9.99
N ALA A 120 16.46 -1.71 9.24
CA ALA A 120 16.36 -1.77 7.79
C ALA A 120 17.72 -1.57 7.11
N THR A 121 18.56 -0.70 7.68
CA THR A 121 19.92 -0.44 7.19
C THR A 121 20.94 -1.50 7.60
N ALA A 122 20.75 -2.22 8.71
CA ALA A 122 21.64 -3.31 9.14
C ALA A 122 21.59 -4.58 8.25
N LYS A 123 20.87 -4.57 7.13
CA LYS A 123 20.75 -5.69 6.17
C LYS A 123 21.25 -5.37 4.75
N LEU A 124 21.91 -4.23 4.57
CA LEU A 124 22.69 -3.87 3.39
C LEU A 124 24.17 -3.88 3.75
#